data_AF-X1GSV8-F1
#
_entry.id   AF-X1GSV8-F1
#
_cell.length_a   1.000
_cell.length_b   1.000
_cell.length_c   1.000
_cell.angle_alpha   90.00
_cell.angle_beta   90.00
_cell.angle_gamma   90.00
#
_symmetry.space_group_name_H-M   'P 1'
#
loop_
_entity.id
_entity.type
_entity.pdbx_description
1 polymer ?
#
loop_
_entity_poly.entity_id
_entity_poly.type
_entity_poly.pdbx_seq_one_letter_code
_entity_poly.pdbx_strand_id
1 'polypeptide(L)'
;SDLEDAIKRSDVARISLIPGIGKKTALRIALELQEKLEEKEKMLEVKGFQEKEDLISALTNLGFKRKEVERIVEETIRTFSPDADFEKLLRESLKRMAKI
;
A
#
# COMPACT_ATOMS: atom_id res chain seq x y z
N SER A 1 -2.74 0.20 15.11
CA SER A 1 -4.12 0.03 14.63
C SER A 1 -5.08 0.94 15.39
N ASP A 2 -5.22 0.80 16.71
CA ASP A 2 -6.30 1.47 17.45
C ASP A 2 -6.40 3.01 17.32
N LEU A 3 -5.26 3.72 17.38
CA LEU A 3 -5.21 5.18 17.19
C LEU A 3 -5.40 5.59 15.73
N GLU A 4 -4.85 4.82 14.80
CA GLU A 4 -5.02 5.08 13.36
C GLU A 4 -6.49 4.92 12.97
N ASP A 5 -7.17 3.88 13.47
CA ASP A 5 -8.59 3.67 13.28
C ASP A 5 -9.43 4.81 13.90
N ALA A 6 -9.02 5.33 15.06
CA ALA A 6 -9.64 6.48 15.69
C ALA A 6 -9.51 7.75 14.82
N ILE A 7 -8.34 7.97 14.22
CA ILE A 7 -8.10 9.09 13.31
C ILE A 7 -8.94 8.93 12.03
N LYS A 8 -8.90 7.75 11.40
CA LYS A 8 -9.67 7.44 10.18
C LYS A 8 -11.18 7.64 10.37
N ARG A 9 -11.70 7.37 11.58
CA ARG A 9 -13.11 7.53 11.92
C ARG A 9 -13.44 8.90 12.53
N SER A 10 -12.47 9.81 12.62
CA SER A 10 -12.64 11.10 13.31
C SER A 10 -13.21 10.94 14.74
N ASP A 11 -12.75 9.93 15.48
CA ASP A 11 -13.17 9.64 16.85
C ASP A 11 -12.48 10.58 17.85
N VAL A 12 -12.99 11.81 17.90
CA VAL A 12 -12.51 12.89 18.77
C VAL A 12 -12.56 12.50 20.24
N ALA A 13 -13.57 11.73 20.66
CA ALA A 13 -13.73 11.31 22.04
C ALA A 13 -12.55 10.44 22.46
N ARG A 14 -12.19 9.47 21.60
CA ARG A 14 -11.05 8.58 21.82
C ARG A 14 -9.72 9.29 21.77
N ILE A 15 -9.53 10.23 20.83
CA ILE A 15 -8.31 11.04 20.73
C ILE A 15 -8.16 11.95 21.97
N SER A 16 -9.27 12.46 22.51
CA SER A 16 -9.26 13.32 23.71
C SER A 16 -8.95 12.57 25.02
N LEU A 17 -8.92 11.23 25.02
CA LEU A 17 -8.50 10.44 26.19
C LEU A 17 -6.99 10.49 26.42
N ILE A 18 -6.22 10.95 25.42
CA ILE A 18 -4.77 11.09 25.52
C ILE A 18 -4.47 12.23 26.51
N PRO A 19 -3.69 11.97 27.59
CA PRO A 19 -3.35 13.00 28.57
C PRO A 19 -2.74 14.24 27.90
N GLY A 20 -3.30 15.42 28.19
CA GLY A 20 -2.85 16.70 27.60
C GLY A 20 -3.50 17.07 26.26
N ILE A 21 -4.36 16.22 25.68
CA ILE A 21 -5.12 16.54 24.47
C ILE A 21 -6.57 16.91 24.83
N GLY A 22 -6.90 18.20 24.73
CA GLY A 22 -8.28 18.67 24.91
C GLY A 22 -9.11 18.54 23.62
N LYS A 23 -10.45 18.66 23.75
CA LYS A 23 -11.42 18.51 22.65
C LYS A 23 -11.08 19.34 21.40
N LYS A 24 -10.65 20.59 21.56
CA LYS A 24 -10.27 21.47 20.43
C LYS A 24 -9.02 20.95 19.71
N THR A 25 -8.04 20.48 20.46
CA THR A 25 -6.81 19.90 19.92
C THR A 25 -7.11 18.55 19.25
N ALA A 26 -7.95 17.71 19.86
CA ALA A 26 -8.38 16.43 19.29
C ALA A 26 -9.11 16.59 17.95
N LEU A 27 -10.03 17.57 17.85
CA LEU A 27 -10.70 17.92 16.59
C LEU A 27 -9.71 18.30 15.49
N ARG A 28 -8.75 19.17 15.82
CA ARG A 28 -7.71 19.58 14.86
C ARG A 28 -6.85 18.39 14.42
N ILE A 29 -6.44 17.55 15.37
CA ILE A 29 -5.63 16.34 15.10
C ILE A 29 -6.40 15.37 14.20
N ALA A 30 -7.68 15.11 14.47
CA ALA A 30 -8.49 14.20 13.69
C ALA A 30 -8.57 14.65 12.22
N LEU A 31 -8.87 15.93 11.98
CA LEU A 31 -8.95 16.50 10.64
C LEU A 31 -7.60 16.44 9.90
N GLU A 32 -6.54 17.00 10.49
CA GLU A 32 -5.23 17.10 9.82
C GLU A 32 -4.62 15.74 9.53
N LEU A 33 -4.77 14.77 10.45
CA LEU A 33 -4.21 13.44 10.25
C LEU A 33 -5.06 12.57 9.33
N GLN A 34 -6.37 12.76 9.28
CA GLN A 34 -7.22 12.08 8.31
C GLN A 34 -6.83 12.49 6.88
N GLU A 35 -6.70 13.79 6.61
CA GLU A 35 -6.27 14.30 5.31
C GLU A 35 -4.91 13.71 4.90
N LYS A 36 -3.93 13.69 5.82
CA LYS A 36 -2.60 13.10 5.56
C LYS A 36 -2.63 11.60 5.32
N LEU A 37 -3.50 10.86 6.00
CA LEU A 37 -3.64 9.43 5.78
C LEU A 37 -4.24 9.16 4.39
N GLU A 38 -5.25 9.93 3.98
CA GLU A 38 -5.83 9.82 2.64
C GLU A 38 -4.81 10.19 1.55
N GLU A 39 -4.02 11.23 1.74
CA GLU A 39 -2.92 11.59 0.81
C GLU A 39 -1.88 10.48 0.73
N LYS A 40 -1.46 9.92 1.88
CA LYS A 40 -0.52 8.81 1.93
C LYS A 40 -1.07 7.58 1.22
N GLU A 41 -2.33 7.22 1.42
CA GLU A 41 -2.97 6.08 0.75
C GLU A 41 -2.99 6.28 -0.78
N LYS A 42 -3.33 7.49 -1.27
CA LYS A 42 -3.27 7.82 -2.70
C LYS A 42 -1.84 7.71 -3.26
N MET A 43 -0.84 8.22 -2.54
CA MET A 43 0.56 8.10 -2.95
C MET A 43 1.04 6.65 -3.01
N LEU A 44 0.63 5.82 -2.05
CA LEU A 44 0.95 4.39 -2.03
C LEU A 44 0.27 3.64 -3.18
N GLU A 45 -0.98 3.99 -3.51
CA GLU A 45 -1.70 3.41 -4.64
C GLU A 45 -1.01 3.73 -5.98
N VAL A 46 -0.63 5.00 -6.20
CA VAL A 46 0.12 5.41 -7.40
C VAL A 46 1.47 4.69 -7.48
N LYS A 47 2.19 4.59 -6.37
CA LYS A 47 3.46 3.87 -6.32
C LYS A 47 3.28 2.38 -6.65
N GLY A 48 2.27 1.73 -6.08
CA GLY A 48 1.96 0.33 -6.36
C GLY A 48 1.58 0.08 -7.83
N PHE A 49 0.87 1.02 -8.47
CA PHE A 49 0.58 0.94 -9.91
C PHE A 49 1.86 1.03 -10.75
N GLN A 50 2.75 1.97 -10.42
CA GLN A 50 4.03 2.13 -11.12
C GLN A 50 4.93 0.89 -10.95
N GLU A 51 5.09 0.38 -9.73
CA GLU A 51 5.88 -0.83 -9.46
C GLU A 51 5.32 -2.05 -10.21
N LYS A 52 3.99 -2.18 -10.32
CA LYS A 52 3.35 -3.23 -11.12
C LYS A 52 3.72 -3.15 -12.60
N GLU A 53 3.62 -1.97 -13.21
CA GLU A 53 3.97 -1.77 -14.63
C GLU A 53 5.46 -1.98 -14.89
N ASP A 54 6.32 -1.57 -13.95
CA ASP A 54 7.77 -1.81 -14.01
C ASP A 54 8.09 -3.31 -13.96
N LEU A 55 7.41 -4.07 -13.09
CA LEU A 55 7.53 -5.53 -13.04
C LEU A 55 7.12 -6.20 -14.34
N ILE A 56 5.97 -5.80 -14.91
CA ILE A 56 5.48 -6.34 -16.18
C ILE A 56 6.49 -6.03 -17.31
N SER A 57 6.99 -4.80 -17.36
CA SER A 57 7.97 -4.37 -18.36
C SER A 57 9.29 -5.13 -18.22
N ALA A 58 9.82 -5.28 -17.01
CA ALA A 58 11.04 -6.04 -16.76
C ALA A 58 10.92 -7.50 -17.19
N LEU A 59 9.83 -8.18 -16.81
CA LEU A 59 9.63 -9.59 -17.14
C LEU A 59 9.36 -9.80 -18.65
N THR A 60 8.61 -8.93 -19.29
CA THR A 60 8.41 -9.00 -20.76
C THR A 60 9.71 -8.74 -21.53
N ASN A 61 10.56 -7.82 -21.07
CA ASN A 61 11.89 -7.58 -21.65
C ASN A 61 12.85 -8.77 -21.51
N LEU A 62 12.64 -9.64 -20.51
CA LEU A 62 13.37 -10.91 -20.39
C LEU A 62 12.88 -11.99 -21.36
N GLY A 63 11.81 -11.72 -22.13
CA GLY A 63 11.28 -12.61 -23.16
C GLY A 63 10.01 -13.36 -22.78
N PHE A 64 9.43 -13.09 -21.60
CA PHE A 64 8.17 -13.73 -21.18
C PHE A 64 6.95 -13.11 -21.87
N LYS A 65 5.92 -13.93 -22.13
CA LYS A 65 4.69 -13.46 -22.77
C LYS A 65 3.90 -12.53 -21.86
N ARG A 66 3.51 -11.35 -22.35
CA ARG A 66 2.80 -10.32 -21.57
C ARG A 66 1.59 -10.85 -20.79
N LYS A 67 0.72 -11.64 -21.43
CA LYS A 67 -0.48 -12.22 -20.77
C LYS A 67 -0.15 -13.10 -19.57
N GLU A 68 0.97 -13.81 -19.63
CA GLU A 68 1.41 -14.70 -18.56
C GLU A 68 2.05 -13.90 -17.42
N VAL A 69 2.87 -12.92 -17.77
CA VAL A 69 3.49 -11.97 -16.84
C VAL A 69 2.43 -11.22 -16.04
N GLU A 70 1.42 -10.64 -16.70
CA GLU A 70 0.34 -9.89 -16.05
C GLU A 70 -0.37 -10.76 -14.99
N ARG A 71 -0.71 -12.00 -15.35
CA ARG A 71 -1.34 -12.96 -14.43
C ARG A 71 -0.45 -13.25 -13.22
N ILE A 72 0.84 -13.54 -13.45
CA ILE A 72 1.79 -13.92 -12.40
C ILE A 72 2.10 -12.74 -11.47
N VAL A 73 2.28 -11.55 -12.02
CA VAL A 73 2.51 -10.32 -11.23
C VAL A 73 1.29 -10.03 -10.37
N GLU A 74 0.08 -10.14 -10.91
CA GLU A 74 -1.14 -9.94 -10.12
C GLU A 74 -1.30 -10.97 -9.00
N GLU A 75 -1.03 -12.25 -9.28
CA GLU A 75 -1.03 -13.31 -8.25
C GLU A 75 0.04 -13.05 -7.17
N THR A 76 1.21 -12.54 -7.57
CA THR A 76 2.33 -12.28 -6.66
C THR A 76 2.01 -11.10 -5.73
N ILE A 77 1.50 -9.99 -6.28
CA ILE A 77 1.06 -8.82 -5.49
C ILE A 77 -0.04 -9.20 -4.51
N ARG A 78 -1.05 -10.00 -4.95
CA ARG A 78 -2.12 -10.50 -4.07
C ARG A 78 -1.59 -11.39 -2.94
N THR A 79 -0.51 -12.15 -3.17
CA THR A 79 0.05 -13.08 -2.17
C THR A 79 0.94 -12.37 -1.15
N PHE A 80 1.74 -11.38 -1.58
CA PHE A 80 2.81 -10.82 -0.75
C PHE A 80 2.51 -9.47 -0.10
N SER A 81 1.29 -8.93 -0.29
CA SER A 81 0.83 -7.61 0.21
C SER A 81 1.48 -6.42 -0.53
N PRO A 82 0.81 -5.26 -0.66
CA PRO A 82 1.37 -4.04 -1.24
C PRO A 82 2.61 -3.45 -0.53
N ASP A 83 2.97 -3.94 0.66
CA ASP A 83 4.20 -3.54 1.37
C ASP A 83 5.44 -4.38 0.99
N ALA A 84 5.31 -5.32 0.06
CA ALA A 84 6.45 -6.10 -0.41
C ALA A 84 7.35 -5.25 -1.32
N ASP A 85 8.63 -5.17 -0.95
CA ASP A 85 9.66 -4.48 -1.74
C ASP A 85 9.73 -5.01 -3.19
N PHE A 86 10.00 -4.11 -4.13
CA PHE A 86 10.04 -4.40 -5.57
C PHE A 86 10.96 -5.58 -5.89
N GLU A 87 12.14 -5.64 -5.26
CA GLU A 87 13.11 -6.73 -5.47
C GLU A 87 12.51 -8.09 -5.06
N LYS A 88 11.75 -8.13 -3.97
CA LYS A 88 11.07 -9.34 -3.49
C LYS A 88 9.97 -9.76 -4.45
N LEU A 89 9.16 -8.82 -4.93
CA LEU A 89 8.12 -9.09 -5.92
C LEU A 89 8.70 -9.61 -7.24
N LEU A 90 9.82 -9.03 -7.70
CA LEU A 90 10.52 -9.49 -8.90
C LEU A 90 11.05 -10.91 -8.74
N ARG A 91 11.73 -11.20 -7.62
CA ARG A 91 12.29 -12.53 -7.34
C ARG A 91 11.21 -13.60 -7.26
N GLU A 92 10.10 -13.31 -6.58
CA GLU A 92 8.99 -14.25 -6.45
C GLU A 92 8.24 -14.44 -7.77
N SER A 93 8.07 -13.37 -8.56
CA SER A 93 7.50 -13.47 -9.91
C SER A 93 8.36 -14.37 -10.80
N LEU A 94 9.68 -14.15 -10.84
CA LEU A 94 10.62 -15.00 -11.59
C LEU A 94 10.57 -16.47 -11.15
N LYS A 95 10.52 -16.71 -9.84
CA LYS A 95 10.42 -18.07 -9.29
C LYS A 95 9.13 -18.78 -9.70
N ARG A 96 8.03 -18.04 -9.86
CA ARG A 96 6.76 -18.58 -10.39
C ARG A 96 6.83 -18.81 -11.89
N MET A 97 7.38 -17.88 -12.66
CA MET A 97 7.58 -18.03 -14.11
C MET A 97 8.47 -19.24 -14.45
N ALA A 98 9.52 -19.50 -13.67
CA ALA A 98 10.42 -20.64 -13.87
C ALA A 98 9.80 -22.01 -13.53
N LYS A 99 8.62 -22.03 -12.90
CA LYS A 99 7.87 -23.26 -12.58
C LYS A 99 6.77 -23.56 -13.60
N ILE A 100 6.57 -22.68 -14.58
CA ILE A 100 5.68 -22.85 -15.73
C ILE A 100 6.50 -23.48 -16.86
#